data_AF-A4D1E9-F1
#
_entry.id   AF-A4D1E9-F1
#
_cell.length_a   1.000
_cell.length_b   1.000
_cell.length_c   1.000
_cell.angle_alpha   90.00
_cell.angle_beta   90.00
_cell.angle_gamma   90.00
#
_symmetry.space_group_name_H-M   'P 1'
#
loop_
_entity.id
_entity.type
_entity.pdbx_description
1 polymer ?
#
loop_
_entity_poly.entity_id
_entity_poly.type
_entity_poly.pdbx_seq_one_letter_code
_entity_poly.pdbx_strand_id
1 'polypeptide(L)'
;MVHCSCVLFRKYGNFIDKLRLFTRGGSGGMGYPRLGGEGGKGGDVWVVAQNRMTLKQLKDRYPRKRFVAGVGANSKISALKGSKGKDCEIPVPVGISVTDENGKIIGELNKENDRILVAQGGLGGKLLTNFLPLKGQKRIIHLDLKLIADVGLVGFPNAGKSSLLSCVSHAKPAIADYAFTTLKPELGKIMYSDFKQISVADLPGLIEGAHMNKGMGHKFLKHIERTRQLLFVVDISGFQLSSHTQYRTAFETIILLTKELELYKEELQTKPALLAVNKMDLPDAQDKFHELMSQLQNPKDFLHLFEKNMIPERTVEFQHIIPISAVTGEGIEELKNCIRKSLDEQANQENDALHKKQLLNLWISDTMSSTEPPSKHAVTTSKMDII
;
A
#
# COMPACT_ATOMS: atom_id res chain seq x y z
N MET A 1 9.39 -21.45 -34.84
CA MET A 1 9.96 -20.61 -33.76
C MET A 1 8.88 -19.63 -33.31
N VAL A 2 8.04 -20.00 -32.35
CA VAL A 2 7.08 -19.06 -31.76
C VAL A 2 7.90 -18.12 -30.89
N HIS A 3 8.03 -16.87 -31.31
CA HIS A 3 8.62 -15.81 -30.50
C HIS A 3 7.80 -15.71 -29.22
N CYS A 4 8.32 -16.31 -28.15
CA CYS A 4 7.83 -16.07 -26.80
C CYS A 4 8.22 -14.61 -26.51
N SER A 5 7.31 -13.69 -26.83
CA SER A 5 7.40 -12.33 -26.31
C SER A 5 7.39 -12.49 -24.80
N CYS A 6 8.56 -12.31 -24.19
CA CYS A 6 8.64 -12.08 -22.77
C CYS A 6 7.74 -10.89 -22.50
N VAL A 7 6.52 -11.15 -22.05
CA VAL A 7 5.69 -10.15 -21.38
C VAL A 7 6.56 -9.74 -20.19
N LEU A 8 7.30 -8.65 -20.38
CA LEU A 8 8.02 -7.96 -19.35
C LEU A 8 6.98 -7.73 -18.27
N PHE A 9 7.04 -8.55 -17.21
CA PHE A 9 6.26 -8.33 -16.01
C PHE A 9 6.55 -6.90 -15.61
N ARG A 10 5.60 -6.01 -15.91
CA ARG A 10 5.64 -4.61 -15.52
C ARG A 10 5.73 -4.67 -14.00
N LYS A 11 6.94 -4.51 -13.45
CA LYS A 11 7.18 -4.51 -12.02
C LYS A 11 6.58 -3.21 -11.51
N TYR A 12 5.25 -3.16 -11.32
CA TYR A 12 4.60 -2.08 -10.61
C TYR A 12 5.33 -1.94 -9.27
N GLY A 13 6.00 -0.82 -9.12
CA GLY A 13 6.94 -0.59 -8.04
C GLY A 13 6.20 -0.49 -6.71
N ASN A 14 6.69 -1.27 -5.74
CA ASN A 14 6.96 -0.92 -4.34
C ASN A 14 5.86 -0.34 -3.42
N PHE A 15 4.73 0.17 -3.90
CA PHE A 15 3.63 0.55 -3.01
C PHE A 15 2.94 -0.71 -2.49
N ILE A 16 2.82 -0.80 -1.16
CA ILE A 16 2.20 -1.94 -0.49
C ILE A 16 1.05 -1.38 0.34
N ASP A 17 -0.17 -1.66 -0.12
CA ASP A 17 -1.40 -1.39 0.63
C ASP A 17 -1.77 -2.57 1.53
N LYS A 18 -1.42 -3.80 1.13
CA LYS A 18 -1.74 -5.03 1.87
C LYS A 18 -0.51 -5.80 2.30
N LEU A 19 -0.46 -6.20 3.58
CA LEU A 19 0.63 -7.01 4.11
C LEU A 19 0.13 -8.15 4.99
N ARG A 20 0.38 -9.39 4.55
CA ARG A 20 0.15 -10.60 5.35
C ARG A 20 1.31 -10.84 6.32
N LEU A 21 1.02 -11.01 7.61
CA LEU A 21 1.98 -11.25 8.67
C LEU A 21 1.62 -12.52 9.46
N PHE A 22 2.63 -13.30 9.83
CA PHE A 22 2.48 -14.36 10.81
C PHE A 22 2.75 -13.80 12.21
N THR A 23 1.83 -14.03 13.14
CA THR A 23 1.96 -13.61 14.54
C THR A 23 1.83 -14.79 15.50
N ARG A 24 2.61 -14.77 16.58
CA ARG A 24 2.51 -15.76 17.65
C ARG A 24 2.80 -15.16 19.01
N GLY A 25 1.87 -15.32 19.95
CA GLY A 25 2.10 -15.03 21.35
C GLY A 25 3.18 -15.94 21.96
N GLY A 26 3.91 -15.43 22.95
CA GLY A 26 4.89 -16.23 23.68
C GLY A 26 4.23 -17.38 24.42
N SER A 27 4.92 -18.51 24.58
CA SER A 27 4.43 -19.58 25.46
C SER A 27 4.54 -19.17 26.93
N GLY A 28 3.69 -19.72 27.78
CA GLY A 28 3.85 -19.61 29.23
C GLY A 28 5.10 -20.35 29.73
N GLY A 29 5.60 -19.95 30.90
CA GLY A 29 6.67 -20.63 31.61
C GLY A 29 6.16 -21.81 32.44
N MET A 30 7.04 -22.77 32.70
CA MET A 30 6.76 -23.96 33.51
C MET A 30 6.63 -23.59 35.00
N GLY A 31 5.61 -24.16 35.67
CA GLY A 31 5.45 -24.10 37.12
C GLY A 31 6.34 -25.13 37.83
N TYR A 32 6.59 -24.94 39.12
CA TYR A 32 7.44 -25.81 39.93
C TYR A 32 6.54 -26.58 40.91
N PRO A 33 6.07 -27.79 40.53
CA PRO A 33 4.98 -28.47 41.24
C PRO A 33 5.30 -28.78 42.70
N ARG A 34 6.57 -29.11 43.02
CA ARG A 34 6.99 -29.47 44.38
C ARG A 34 6.94 -28.31 45.39
N LEU A 35 7.02 -27.06 44.92
CA LEU A 35 7.06 -25.86 45.78
C LEU A 35 5.87 -24.92 45.51
N GLY A 36 4.89 -25.35 44.71
CA GLY A 36 3.79 -24.49 44.32
C GLY A 36 4.19 -23.30 43.43
N GLY A 37 5.32 -23.37 42.73
CA GLY A 37 5.80 -22.27 41.90
C GLY A 37 4.94 -22.06 40.64
N GLU A 38 4.53 -20.83 40.35
CA GLU A 38 3.79 -20.46 39.14
C GLU A 38 4.72 -19.98 38.03
N GLY A 39 4.55 -20.52 36.83
CA GLY A 39 5.25 -20.02 35.64
C GLY A 39 4.73 -18.66 35.18
N GLY A 40 5.60 -17.89 34.51
CA GLY A 40 5.23 -16.57 33.99
C GLY A 40 4.35 -16.66 32.73
N LYS A 41 3.46 -15.68 32.53
CA LYS A 41 2.68 -15.57 31.28
C LYS A 41 3.61 -15.25 30.10
N GLY A 42 3.36 -15.84 28.94
CA GLY A 42 4.02 -15.45 27.70
C GLY A 42 3.69 -14.02 27.28
N GLY A 43 4.57 -13.42 26.49
CA GLY A 43 4.35 -12.09 25.92
C GLY A 43 3.23 -12.07 24.89
N ASP A 44 2.58 -10.92 24.77
CA ASP A 44 1.50 -10.64 23.84
C ASP A 44 2.07 -9.97 22.56
N VAL A 45 1.41 -10.14 21.41
CA VAL A 45 1.76 -9.44 20.16
C VAL A 45 0.77 -8.33 19.91
N TRP A 46 1.29 -7.12 19.78
CA TRP A 46 0.52 -5.90 19.55
C TRP A 46 0.87 -5.28 18.21
N VAL A 47 -0.13 -4.77 17.50
CA VAL A 47 0.07 -3.88 16.35
C VAL A 47 -0.10 -2.46 16.84
N VAL A 48 0.87 -1.59 16.55
CA VAL A 48 0.94 -0.22 17.08
C VAL A 48 1.06 0.79 15.94
N ALA A 49 0.20 1.80 15.95
CA ALA A 49 0.16 2.83 14.92
C ALA A 49 1.26 3.89 15.10
N GLN A 50 2.03 4.16 14.04
CA GLN A 50 3.12 5.14 14.03
C GLN A 50 3.05 6.03 12.78
N ASN A 51 3.17 7.35 12.94
CA ASN A 51 2.97 8.30 11.85
C ASN A 51 4.06 8.31 10.77
N ARG A 52 5.28 7.87 11.10
CA ARG A 52 6.46 7.88 10.21
C ARG A 52 6.76 6.53 9.56
N MET A 53 5.96 5.50 9.86
CA MET A 53 6.15 4.14 9.34
C MET A 53 5.36 3.95 8.04
N THR A 54 5.87 3.16 7.11
CA THR A 54 5.12 2.67 5.93
C THR A 54 5.06 1.14 5.91
N LEU A 55 4.08 0.55 5.22
CA LEU A 55 3.99 -0.91 5.08
C LEU A 55 5.18 -1.49 4.33
N LYS A 56 5.76 -0.74 3.39
CA LYS A 56 6.99 -1.12 2.71
C LYS A 56 8.18 -1.19 3.68
N GLN A 57 8.40 -0.15 4.48
CA GLN A 57 9.45 -0.16 5.51
C GLN A 57 9.29 -1.35 6.47
N LEU A 58 8.06 -1.67 6.86
CA LEU A 58 7.77 -2.84 7.69
C LEU A 58 8.16 -4.15 7.01
N LYS A 59 7.82 -4.33 5.73
CA LYS A 59 8.22 -5.50 4.94
C LYS A 59 9.74 -5.59 4.78
N ASP A 60 10.40 -4.46 4.50
CA ASP A 60 11.84 -4.40 4.24
C ASP A 60 12.64 -4.67 5.52
N ARG A 61 12.17 -4.14 6.66
CA ARG A 61 12.77 -4.40 7.98
C ARG A 61 12.52 -5.83 8.46
N TYR A 62 11.38 -6.43 8.11
CA TYR A 62 11.00 -7.78 8.53
C TYR A 62 10.64 -8.65 7.31
N PRO A 63 11.64 -9.08 6.50
CA PRO A 63 11.40 -9.83 5.26
C PRO A 63 10.72 -11.18 5.50
N ARG A 64 10.93 -11.79 6.67
CA ARG A 64 10.26 -13.04 7.09
C ARG A 64 8.80 -12.85 7.49
N LYS A 65 8.32 -11.60 7.66
CA LYS A 65 6.95 -11.24 8.04
C LYS A 65 6.42 -12.00 9.26
N ARG A 66 7.30 -12.33 10.19
CA ARG A 66 7.04 -13.20 11.33
C ARG A 66 7.36 -12.46 12.63
N PHE A 67 6.35 -12.32 13.46
CA PHE A 67 6.43 -11.64 14.75
C PHE A 67 6.06 -12.61 15.86
N VAL A 68 6.99 -12.83 16.79
CA VAL A 68 6.83 -13.79 17.88
C VAL A 68 7.19 -13.10 19.18
N ALA A 69 6.25 -13.07 20.13
CA ALA A 69 6.50 -12.53 21.45
C ALA A 69 7.36 -13.47 22.32
N GLY A 70 8.01 -12.89 23.33
CA GLY A 70 8.91 -13.59 24.24
C GLY A 70 8.20 -14.61 25.12
N VAL A 71 8.89 -15.71 25.44
CA VAL A 71 8.38 -16.78 26.31
C VAL A 71 8.39 -16.32 27.78
N GLY A 72 7.40 -16.73 28.55
CA GLY A 72 7.35 -16.49 30.00
C GLY A 72 8.43 -17.28 30.73
N ALA A 73 9.00 -16.73 31.80
CA ALA A 73 10.04 -17.42 32.54
C ALA A 73 9.48 -18.57 33.37
N ASN A 74 10.24 -19.66 33.47
CA ASN A 74 9.93 -20.77 34.37
C ASN A 74 10.08 -20.31 35.82
N SER A 75 9.24 -20.86 36.69
CA SER A 75 9.46 -20.76 38.14
C SER A 75 10.72 -21.53 38.54
N LYS A 76 11.44 -20.98 39.53
CA LYS A 76 12.68 -21.54 40.07
C LYS A 76 12.54 -21.68 41.58
N ILE A 77 13.40 -22.49 42.20
CA ILE A 77 13.46 -22.60 43.67
C ILE A 77 13.70 -21.23 44.32
N SER A 78 14.54 -20.39 43.73
CA SER A 78 14.80 -19.01 44.20
C SER A 78 13.71 -17.99 43.86
N ALA A 79 12.82 -18.31 42.92
CA ALA A 79 11.79 -17.40 42.42
C ALA A 79 10.56 -18.21 42.02
N LEU A 80 9.68 -18.45 42.99
CA LEU A 80 8.48 -19.26 42.81
C LEU A 80 7.52 -18.69 41.77
N LYS A 81 7.59 -17.40 41.45
CA LYS A 81 6.79 -16.76 40.39
C LYS A 81 7.68 -16.40 39.20
N GLY A 82 7.37 -16.98 38.04
CA GLY A 82 8.03 -16.65 36.77
C GLY A 82 7.63 -15.26 36.26
N SER A 83 8.58 -14.55 35.65
CA SER A 83 8.35 -13.24 35.02
C SER A 83 7.57 -13.35 33.71
N LYS A 84 6.81 -12.30 33.37
CA LYS A 84 6.12 -12.19 32.06
C LYS A 84 7.15 -12.19 30.93
N GLY A 85 6.84 -12.86 29.83
CA GLY A 85 7.60 -12.75 28.58
C GLY A 85 7.51 -11.35 27.98
N LYS A 86 8.53 -10.97 27.19
CA LYS A 86 8.55 -9.66 26.51
C LYS A 86 7.46 -9.60 25.44
N ASP A 87 6.66 -8.53 25.45
CA ASP A 87 5.66 -8.28 24.41
C ASP A 87 6.36 -7.91 23.09
N CYS A 88 5.73 -8.20 21.96
CA CYS A 88 6.23 -7.87 20.64
C CYS A 88 5.31 -6.84 19.99
N GLU A 89 5.86 -5.67 19.68
CA GLU A 89 5.13 -4.60 19.00
C GLU A 89 5.47 -4.58 17.52
N ILE A 90 4.44 -4.55 16.68
CA ILE A 90 4.52 -4.44 15.23
C ILE A 90 4.19 -3.00 14.87
N PRO A 91 5.19 -2.16 14.52
CA PRO A 91 4.93 -0.79 14.15
C PRO A 91 4.31 -0.72 12.75
N VAL A 92 3.18 -0.07 12.61
CA VAL A 92 2.45 0.05 11.34
C VAL A 92 2.02 1.49 11.07
N PRO A 93 1.80 1.93 9.82
CA PRO A 93 1.25 3.26 9.55
C PRO A 93 -0.14 3.45 10.18
N VAL A 94 -0.47 4.71 10.47
CA VAL A 94 -1.82 5.11 10.88
C VAL A 94 -2.79 4.94 9.70
N GLY A 95 -4.02 4.50 10.00
CA GLY A 95 -5.07 4.20 9.04
C GLY A 95 -5.02 2.75 8.55
N ILE A 96 -4.65 1.79 9.39
CA ILE A 96 -4.63 0.36 9.05
C ILE A 96 -5.82 -0.35 9.65
N SER A 97 -6.46 -1.19 8.84
CA SER A 97 -7.38 -2.23 9.29
C SER A 97 -6.62 -3.55 9.46
N VAL A 98 -6.84 -4.23 10.58
CA VAL A 98 -6.26 -5.54 10.86
C VAL A 98 -7.35 -6.58 10.72
N THR A 99 -7.18 -7.50 9.77
CA THR A 99 -8.10 -8.61 9.51
C THR A 99 -7.44 -9.96 9.80
N ASP A 100 -8.22 -10.92 10.25
CA ASP A 100 -7.78 -12.31 10.47
C ASP A 100 -7.81 -13.11 9.16
N GLU A 101 -7.32 -14.36 9.17
CA GLU A 101 -7.33 -15.26 7.99
C GLU A 101 -8.73 -15.44 7.37
N ASN A 102 -9.77 -15.40 8.20
CA ASN A 102 -11.17 -15.55 7.79
C ASN A 102 -11.80 -14.23 7.26
N GLY A 103 -11.03 -13.15 7.14
CA GLY A 103 -11.52 -11.82 6.74
C GLY A 103 -12.25 -11.06 7.84
N LYS A 104 -12.33 -11.60 9.07
CA LYS A 104 -12.92 -10.90 10.22
C LYS A 104 -12.01 -9.75 10.65
N ILE A 105 -12.57 -8.54 10.73
CA ILE A 105 -11.86 -7.36 11.24
C ILE A 105 -11.61 -7.56 12.75
N ILE A 106 -10.33 -7.56 13.15
CA ILE A 106 -9.89 -7.60 14.55
C ILE A 106 -9.99 -6.20 15.15
N GLY A 107 -9.66 -5.18 14.37
CA GLY A 107 -9.83 -3.78 14.71
C GLY A 107 -9.07 -2.86 13.77
N GLU A 108 -9.10 -1.57 14.06
CA GLU A 108 -8.52 -0.53 13.20
C GLU A 108 -7.69 0.46 14.02
N LEU A 109 -6.61 0.95 13.41
CA LEU A 109 -5.64 1.85 14.01
C LEU A 109 -5.75 3.22 13.32
N ASN A 110 -6.44 4.16 13.94
CA ASN A 110 -6.82 5.42 13.30
C ASN A 110 -6.06 6.64 13.84
N LYS A 111 -5.47 6.55 15.04
CA LYS A 111 -4.66 7.59 15.67
C LYS A 111 -3.25 7.06 15.99
N GLU A 112 -2.31 7.98 16.14
CA GLU A 112 -0.95 7.64 16.56
C GLU A 112 -0.96 7.02 17.97
N ASN A 113 -0.14 5.99 18.17
CA ASN A 113 -0.05 5.19 19.39
C ASN A 113 -1.29 4.34 19.71
N ASP A 114 -2.31 4.29 18.84
CA ASP A 114 -3.33 3.25 18.92
C ASP A 114 -2.64 1.88 18.88
N ARG A 115 -3.14 0.93 19.68
CA ARG A 115 -2.62 -0.43 19.74
C ARG A 115 -3.72 -1.47 19.75
N ILE A 116 -3.52 -2.56 19.02
CA ILE A 116 -4.46 -3.69 18.94
C ILE A 116 -3.74 -4.99 19.27
N LEU A 117 -4.36 -5.79 20.12
CA LEU A 117 -3.88 -7.12 20.48
C LEU A 117 -4.22 -8.11 19.38
N VAL A 118 -3.20 -8.63 18.69
CA VAL A 118 -3.41 -9.57 17.58
C VAL A 118 -3.21 -11.03 17.98
N ALA A 119 -2.28 -11.31 18.90
CA ALA A 119 -2.07 -12.65 19.43
C ALA A 119 -1.76 -12.62 20.93
N GLN A 120 -2.53 -13.38 21.72
CA GLN A 120 -2.32 -13.49 23.16
C GLN A 120 -1.18 -14.45 23.51
N GLY A 121 -0.39 -14.07 24.50
CA GLY A 121 0.58 -14.93 25.15
C GLY A 121 -0.08 -16.04 25.96
N GLY A 122 0.56 -17.20 26.00
CA GLY A 122 0.08 -18.38 26.74
C GLY A 122 0.16 -18.18 28.25
N LEU A 123 -0.80 -18.76 28.97
CA LEU A 123 -0.78 -18.76 30.44
C LEU A 123 0.38 -19.61 30.95
N GLY A 124 1.06 -19.12 31.98
CA GLY A 124 2.09 -19.88 32.70
C GLY A 124 1.47 -21.03 33.50
N GLY A 125 2.28 -22.02 33.82
CA GLY A 125 1.84 -23.17 34.59
C GLY A 125 1.45 -22.80 36.01
N LYS A 126 0.21 -23.08 36.38
CA LYS A 126 -0.36 -22.85 37.72
C LYS A 126 -0.93 -24.14 38.29
N LEU A 127 -1.33 -24.13 39.56
CA LEU A 127 -2.00 -25.27 40.19
C LEU A 127 -3.18 -25.80 39.35
N LEU A 128 -4.01 -24.88 38.80
CA LEU A 128 -5.15 -25.22 37.93
C LEU A 128 -4.75 -25.94 36.62
N THR A 129 -3.52 -25.78 36.15
CA THR A 129 -3.01 -26.43 34.93
C THR A 129 -1.98 -27.53 35.24
N ASN A 130 -1.97 -28.08 36.47
CA ASN A 130 -0.97 -29.03 36.94
C ASN A 130 0.47 -28.54 36.74
N PHE A 131 0.69 -27.23 36.90
CA PHE A 131 1.96 -26.54 36.68
C PHE A 131 2.47 -26.59 35.22
N LEU A 132 1.69 -27.07 34.26
CA LEU A 132 2.02 -27.09 32.84
C LEU A 132 1.66 -25.76 32.15
N PRO A 133 2.55 -25.18 31.35
CA PRO A 133 2.27 -23.95 30.60
C PRO A 133 1.39 -24.21 29.38
N LEU A 134 0.61 -23.19 29.00
CA LEU A 134 -0.11 -23.15 27.74
C LEU A 134 0.72 -22.47 26.65
N LYS A 135 0.51 -22.92 25.41
CA LYS A 135 1.12 -22.30 24.22
C LYS A 135 0.43 -20.97 23.92
N GLY A 136 1.18 -19.99 23.42
CA GLY A 136 0.60 -18.73 22.94
C GLY A 136 -0.20 -18.92 21.66
N GLN A 137 -1.16 -18.01 21.43
CA GLN A 137 -2.02 -18.01 20.25
C GLN A 137 -1.17 -17.79 18.99
N LYS A 138 -1.47 -18.56 17.94
CA LYS A 138 -0.92 -18.37 16.59
C LYS A 138 -2.01 -17.80 15.72
N ARG A 139 -1.72 -16.73 14.99
CA ARG A 139 -2.65 -16.13 14.02
C ARG A 139 -1.88 -15.57 12.85
N ILE A 140 -2.40 -15.71 11.65
CA ILE A 140 -1.94 -14.92 10.52
C ILE A 140 -2.91 -13.75 10.38
N ILE A 141 -2.35 -12.55 10.29
CA ILE A 141 -3.13 -11.33 10.13
C ILE A 141 -2.83 -10.69 8.80
N HIS A 142 -3.78 -9.92 8.31
CA HIS A 142 -3.68 -9.09 7.14
C HIS A 142 -3.77 -7.63 7.58
N LEU A 143 -2.79 -6.83 7.18
CA LEU A 143 -2.79 -5.40 7.38
C LEU A 143 -3.23 -4.75 6.08
N ASP A 144 -4.37 -4.08 6.10
CA ASP A 144 -4.91 -3.35 4.96
C ASP A 144 -4.82 -1.85 5.25
N LEU A 145 -4.05 -1.12 4.45
CA LEU A 145 -3.99 0.33 4.52
C LEU A 145 -5.28 0.92 3.95
N LYS A 146 -5.97 1.76 4.73
CA LYS A 146 -7.14 2.48 4.25
C LYS A 146 -6.74 3.50 3.20
N LEU A 147 -7.20 3.26 1.98
CA LEU A 147 -7.06 4.18 0.86
C LEU A 147 -8.08 5.32 1.00
N ILE A 148 -7.72 6.48 0.48
CA ILE A 148 -8.59 7.67 0.45
C ILE A 148 -9.52 7.59 -0.75
N ALA A 149 -8.96 7.22 -1.91
CA ALA A 149 -9.69 7.06 -3.15
C ALA A 149 -8.96 6.09 -4.08
N ASP A 150 -9.65 5.58 -5.08
CA ASP A 150 -9.04 4.79 -6.14
C ASP A 150 -8.16 5.69 -7.02
N VAL A 151 -8.64 6.90 -7.34
CA VAL A 151 -7.93 7.88 -8.18
C VAL A 151 -7.66 9.16 -7.40
N GLY A 152 -6.43 9.67 -7.46
CA GLY A 152 -6.06 10.99 -6.95
C GLY A 152 -5.78 11.98 -8.07
N LEU A 153 -6.45 13.14 -8.05
CA LEU A 153 -6.18 14.23 -8.97
C LEU A 153 -4.92 14.98 -8.55
N VAL A 154 -3.98 15.12 -9.49
CA VAL A 154 -2.67 15.78 -9.31
C VAL A 154 -2.58 16.86 -10.38
N GLY A 155 -2.22 18.07 -10.00
CA GLY A 155 -2.10 19.20 -10.92
C GLY A 155 -2.00 20.52 -10.15
N PHE A 156 -1.50 21.55 -10.82
CA PHE A 156 -1.36 22.88 -10.23
C PHE A 156 -2.71 23.58 -10.05
N PRO A 157 -2.75 24.68 -9.28
CA PRO A 157 -3.92 25.55 -9.22
C PRO A 157 -4.39 25.96 -10.62
N ASN A 158 -5.68 26.21 -10.79
CA ASN A 158 -6.29 26.61 -12.08
C ASN A 158 -6.18 25.61 -13.25
N ALA A 159 -5.57 24.42 -13.04
CA ALA A 159 -5.61 23.33 -14.02
C ALA A 159 -7.03 22.77 -14.24
N GLY A 160 -7.98 23.11 -13.37
CA GLY A 160 -9.37 22.68 -13.45
C GLY A 160 -9.67 21.35 -12.74
N LYS A 161 -8.86 20.96 -11.74
CA LYS A 161 -9.05 19.72 -10.96
C LYS A 161 -10.43 19.62 -10.30
N SER A 162 -10.86 20.65 -9.58
CA SER A 162 -12.14 20.62 -8.85
C SER A 162 -13.34 20.70 -9.80
N SER A 163 -13.20 21.42 -10.92
CA SER A 163 -14.17 21.41 -12.02
C SER A 163 -14.29 20.02 -12.65
N LEU A 164 -13.16 19.37 -12.92
CA LEU A 164 -13.11 18.00 -13.43
C LEU A 164 -13.74 17.01 -12.45
N LEU A 165 -13.43 17.12 -11.16
CA LEU A 165 -14.04 16.29 -10.12
C LEU A 165 -15.56 16.42 -10.11
N SER A 166 -16.07 17.65 -10.22
CA SER A 166 -17.51 17.93 -10.23
C SER A 166 -18.20 17.40 -11.49
N CYS A 167 -17.53 17.44 -12.64
CA CYS A 167 -18.05 16.93 -13.91
C CYS A 167 -18.07 15.40 -13.97
N VAL A 168 -17.00 14.77 -13.46
CA VAL A 168 -16.82 13.32 -13.50
C VAL A 168 -17.64 12.61 -12.41
N SER A 169 -17.87 13.28 -11.27
CA SER A 169 -18.63 12.73 -10.16
C SER A 169 -20.14 12.73 -10.44
N HIS A 170 -20.79 11.59 -10.19
CA HIS A 170 -22.24 11.44 -10.26
C HIS A 170 -22.98 12.25 -9.18
N ALA A 171 -22.32 12.46 -8.03
CA ALA A 171 -22.85 13.24 -6.92
C ALA A 171 -22.00 14.49 -6.68
N LYS A 172 -22.56 15.50 -6.01
CA LYS A 172 -21.76 16.65 -5.55
C LYS A 172 -20.56 16.15 -4.75
N PRO A 173 -19.33 16.59 -5.08
CA PRO A 173 -18.16 16.23 -4.30
C PRO A 173 -18.36 16.54 -2.82
N ALA A 174 -18.01 15.60 -1.96
CA ALA A 174 -18.18 15.70 -0.52
C ALA A 174 -16.82 15.75 0.18
N ILE A 175 -16.71 16.57 1.21
CA ILE A 175 -15.50 16.68 2.01
C ILE A 175 -15.38 15.43 2.89
N ALA A 176 -14.24 14.75 2.86
CA ALA A 176 -14.01 13.53 3.63
C ALA A 176 -13.14 13.74 4.87
N ASP A 177 -13.62 13.25 6.00
CA ASP A 177 -12.97 13.39 7.31
C ASP A 177 -12.24 12.09 7.71
N TYR A 178 -11.10 11.81 7.06
CA TYR A 178 -10.27 10.68 7.45
C TYR A 178 -9.46 11.02 8.71
N ALA A 179 -9.56 10.19 9.76
CA ALA A 179 -8.86 10.40 11.02
C ALA A 179 -7.31 10.46 10.91
N PHE A 180 -6.76 9.97 9.80
CA PHE A 180 -5.32 9.93 9.51
C PHE A 180 -4.86 11.07 8.57
N THR A 181 -5.76 11.94 8.12
CA THR A 181 -5.44 13.10 7.28
C THR A 181 -5.60 14.40 8.07
N THR A 182 -4.74 15.38 7.79
CA THR A 182 -4.87 16.74 8.36
C THR A 182 -5.55 17.71 7.41
N LEU A 183 -5.42 17.45 6.10
CA LEU A 183 -6.13 18.18 5.06
C LEU A 183 -7.33 17.33 4.65
N LYS A 184 -8.46 17.98 4.39
CA LYS A 184 -9.67 17.28 3.99
C LYS A 184 -9.71 17.23 2.46
N PRO A 185 -9.60 16.06 1.82
CA PRO A 185 -9.78 15.94 0.39
C PRO A 185 -11.26 16.04 0.02
N GLU A 186 -11.55 16.54 -1.18
CA GLU A 186 -12.88 16.47 -1.78
C GLU A 186 -13.01 15.14 -2.54
N LEU A 187 -14.05 14.37 -2.22
CA LEU A 187 -14.34 13.08 -2.84
C LEU A 187 -15.49 13.19 -3.82
N GLY A 188 -15.23 12.76 -5.05
CA GLY A 188 -16.22 12.42 -6.06
C GLY A 188 -16.39 10.91 -6.21
N LYS A 189 -17.53 10.51 -6.76
CA LYS A 189 -17.81 9.11 -7.09
C LYS A 189 -18.22 9.00 -8.55
N ILE A 190 -17.47 8.22 -9.32
CA ILE A 190 -17.87 7.83 -10.67
C ILE A 190 -18.76 6.60 -10.55
N MET A 191 -19.96 6.68 -11.13
CA MET A 191 -20.86 5.54 -11.25
C MET A 191 -20.85 5.05 -12.69
N TYR A 192 -20.53 3.77 -12.87
CA TYR A 192 -20.56 3.11 -14.18
C TYR A 192 -21.88 2.36 -14.39
N SER A 193 -22.16 2.00 -15.64
CA SER A 193 -23.39 1.31 -16.05
C SER A 193 -23.60 -0.06 -15.40
N ASP A 194 -22.53 -0.72 -14.96
CA ASP A 194 -22.54 -2.00 -14.24
C ASP A 194 -22.61 -1.82 -12.71
N PHE A 195 -23.01 -0.63 -12.24
CA PHE A 195 -23.07 -0.26 -10.81
C PHE A 195 -21.73 -0.27 -10.08
N LYS A 196 -20.61 -0.46 -10.79
CA LYS A 196 -19.30 -0.28 -10.21
C LYS A 196 -19.10 1.19 -9.85
N GLN A 197 -18.59 1.44 -8.65
CA GLN A 197 -18.27 2.77 -8.17
C GLN A 197 -16.77 2.92 -8.04
N ILE A 198 -16.24 4.01 -8.56
CA ILE A 198 -14.83 4.39 -8.43
C ILE A 198 -14.76 5.71 -7.68
N SER A 199 -13.95 5.75 -6.64
CA SER A 199 -13.74 6.95 -5.85
C SER A 199 -12.61 7.80 -6.44
N VAL A 200 -12.86 9.10 -6.55
CA VAL A 200 -11.88 10.08 -7.05
C VAL A 200 -11.71 11.16 -5.99
N ALA A 201 -10.47 11.50 -5.65
CA ALA A 201 -10.17 12.56 -4.70
C ALA A 201 -9.45 13.72 -5.38
N ASP A 202 -9.94 14.95 -5.19
CA ASP A 202 -9.12 16.14 -5.40
C ASP A 202 -8.21 16.34 -4.19
N LEU A 203 -6.91 16.22 -4.42
CA LEU A 203 -5.90 16.29 -3.38
C LEU A 203 -5.46 17.75 -3.20
N PRO A 204 -5.49 18.29 -1.97
CA PRO A 204 -5.15 19.69 -1.72
C PRO A 204 -3.63 19.94 -1.72
N GLY A 205 -3.10 20.77 -2.63
CA GLY A 205 -1.81 21.44 -2.41
C GLY A 205 -0.57 20.98 -3.20
N LEU A 206 -0.63 20.86 -4.54
CA LEU A 206 0.57 21.09 -5.36
C LEU A 206 0.72 22.60 -5.53
N ILE A 207 1.28 23.27 -4.54
CA ILE A 207 1.77 24.64 -4.75
C ILE A 207 3.24 24.46 -5.09
N GLU A 208 3.63 24.92 -6.27
CA GLU A 208 5.03 25.02 -6.66
C GLU A 208 5.84 25.63 -5.50
N GLY A 209 6.92 24.97 -5.10
CA GLY A 209 7.71 25.40 -3.95
C GLY A 209 7.34 24.77 -2.60
N ALA A 210 6.44 23.79 -2.56
CA ALA A 210 6.20 23.01 -1.35
C ALA A 210 7.49 22.32 -0.80
N HIS A 211 8.52 22.14 -1.63
CA HIS A 211 9.84 21.67 -1.19
C HIS A 211 10.50 22.66 -0.19
N MET A 212 10.24 23.97 -0.34
CA MET A 212 10.70 25.01 0.58
C MET A 212 9.89 25.01 1.88
N ASN A 213 8.59 24.73 1.80
CA ASN A 213 7.70 24.63 2.96
C ASN A 213 7.77 23.24 3.60
N LYS A 214 8.92 22.94 4.23
CA LYS A 214 9.29 21.67 4.91
C LYS A 214 8.22 21.04 5.83
N GLY A 215 7.17 21.76 6.22
CA GLY A 215 6.09 21.25 7.08
C GLY A 215 4.79 20.84 6.38
N MET A 216 4.46 21.44 5.22
CA MET A 216 3.18 21.18 4.52
C MET A 216 3.28 20.04 3.51
N GLY A 217 4.42 19.89 2.81
CA GLY A 217 4.61 18.89 1.76
C GLY A 217 4.36 17.45 2.24
N HIS A 218 4.95 17.04 3.37
CA HIS A 218 4.81 15.67 3.87
C HIS A 218 3.37 15.23 4.17
N LYS A 219 2.50 16.16 4.58
CA LYS A 219 1.09 15.85 4.89
C LYS A 219 0.28 15.64 3.63
N PHE A 220 0.49 16.43 2.58
CA PHE A 220 -0.17 16.27 1.28
C PHE A 220 0.14 14.91 0.64
N LEU A 221 1.42 14.53 0.62
CA LEU A 221 1.88 13.32 -0.08
C LEU A 221 1.38 12.03 0.57
N LYS A 222 1.08 12.04 1.88
CA LYS A 222 0.38 10.94 2.54
C LYS A 222 -0.99 10.64 1.90
N HIS A 223 -1.60 11.61 1.23
CA HIS A 223 -2.86 11.42 0.52
C HIS A 223 -2.62 10.80 -0.85
N ILE A 224 -1.63 11.30 -1.60
CA ILE A 224 -1.19 10.71 -2.88
C ILE A 224 -0.72 9.26 -2.67
N GLU A 225 0.00 8.97 -1.59
CA GLU A 225 0.40 7.62 -1.23
C GLU A 225 -0.82 6.70 -1.01
N ARG A 226 -1.95 7.25 -0.56
CA ARG A 226 -3.20 6.49 -0.31
C ARG A 226 -4.20 6.50 -1.47
N THR A 227 -3.75 6.78 -2.70
CA THR A 227 -4.53 6.54 -3.92
C THR A 227 -3.93 5.40 -4.73
N ARG A 228 -4.75 4.62 -5.45
CA ARG A 228 -4.22 3.52 -6.27
C ARG A 228 -3.59 4.05 -7.55
N GLN A 229 -4.26 4.99 -8.18
CA GLN A 229 -3.90 5.61 -9.43
C GLN A 229 -3.82 7.13 -9.29
N LEU A 230 -2.93 7.75 -10.07
CA LEU A 230 -2.83 9.20 -10.21
C LEU A 230 -3.44 9.63 -11.55
N LEU A 231 -4.23 10.69 -11.53
CA LEU A 231 -4.68 11.38 -12.72
C LEU A 231 -4.08 12.78 -12.72
N PHE A 232 -3.13 13.01 -13.62
CA PHE A 232 -2.52 14.30 -13.82
C PHE A 232 -3.49 15.16 -14.61
N VAL A 233 -3.78 16.36 -14.12
CA VAL A 233 -4.64 17.33 -14.77
C VAL A 233 -3.77 18.53 -15.10
N VAL A 234 -3.60 18.79 -16.39
CA VAL A 234 -2.75 19.85 -16.90
C VAL A 234 -3.56 20.73 -17.83
N ASP A 235 -3.33 22.04 -17.76
CA ASP A 235 -3.93 23.01 -18.66
C ASP A 235 -3.16 23.04 -19.99
N ILE A 236 -3.88 22.91 -21.11
CA ILE A 236 -3.27 22.99 -22.45
C ILE A 236 -2.66 24.36 -22.74
N SER A 237 -3.23 25.41 -22.15
CA SER A 237 -2.70 26.77 -22.24
C SER A 237 -1.52 27.02 -21.30
N GLY A 238 -0.97 25.99 -20.66
CA GLY A 238 0.16 26.11 -19.75
C GLY A 238 -0.24 26.64 -18.37
N PHE A 239 0.77 26.96 -17.56
CA PHE A 239 0.56 27.41 -16.19
C PHE A 239 1.50 28.57 -15.84
N GLN A 240 0.96 29.52 -15.09
CA GLN A 240 1.74 30.59 -14.46
C GLN A 240 1.27 30.74 -13.01
N LEU A 241 2.17 30.48 -12.05
CA LEU A 241 1.86 30.47 -10.62
C LEU A 241 1.59 31.87 -10.07
N SER A 242 2.39 32.85 -10.50
CA SER A 242 2.34 34.24 -10.06
C SER A 242 2.75 35.17 -11.21
N SER A 243 2.36 36.44 -11.13
CA SER A 243 2.76 37.47 -12.11
C SER A 243 4.29 37.61 -12.26
N HIS A 244 5.06 37.16 -11.27
CA HIS A 244 6.53 37.19 -11.27
C HIS A 244 7.18 35.89 -11.76
N THR A 245 6.43 34.80 -11.91
CA THR A 245 6.97 33.53 -12.43
C THR A 245 6.87 33.48 -13.94
N GLN A 246 7.85 32.86 -14.60
CA GLN A 246 7.81 32.60 -16.03
C GLN A 246 6.60 31.74 -16.38
N TYR A 247 5.95 32.07 -17.49
CA TYR A 247 4.92 31.25 -18.09
C TYR A 247 5.53 29.90 -18.48
N ARG A 248 4.82 28.82 -18.16
CA ARG A 248 5.27 27.46 -18.46
C ARG A 248 4.34 26.75 -19.41
N THR A 249 4.90 26.03 -20.36
CA THR A 249 4.11 25.23 -21.30
C THR A 249 3.47 24.03 -20.60
N ALA A 250 2.49 23.37 -21.25
CA ALA A 250 1.87 22.16 -20.72
C ALA A 250 2.90 21.04 -20.48
N PHE A 251 3.89 20.91 -21.36
CA PHE A 251 4.97 19.93 -21.21
C PHE A 251 5.86 20.24 -20.01
N GLU A 252 6.32 21.47 -19.87
CA GLU A 252 7.09 21.92 -18.71
C GLU A 252 6.34 21.67 -17.40
N THR A 253 5.04 21.92 -17.42
CA THR A 253 4.13 21.67 -16.30
C THR A 253 4.13 20.20 -15.88
N ILE A 254 4.05 19.27 -16.83
CA ILE A 254 4.12 17.81 -16.58
C ILE A 254 5.47 17.41 -15.99
N ILE A 255 6.57 17.92 -16.55
CA ILE A 255 7.93 17.64 -16.07
C ILE A 255 8.10 18.12 -14.64
N LEU A 256 7.60 19.31 -14.32
CA LEU A 256 7.65 19.87 -12.97
C LEU A 256 6.80 19.08 -11.98
N LEU A 257 5.55 18.75 -12.32
CA LEU A 257 4.71 17.89 -11.47
C LEU A 257 5.40 16.55 -11.21
N THR A 258 6.03 15.98 -12.22
CA THR A 258 6.80 14.74 -12.10
C THR A 258 8.01 14.90 -11.19
N LYS A 259 8.75 16.01 -11.33
CA LYS A 259 9.91 16.31 -10.48
C LYS A 259 9.50 16.54 -9.03
N GLU A 260 8.38 17.22 -8.80
CA GLU A 260 7.85 17.40 -7.46
C GLU A 260 7.55 16.04 -6.82
N LEU A 261 6.84 15.16 -7.50
CA LEU A 261 6.58 13.80 -7.01
C LEU A 261 7.88 13.01 -6.72
N GLU A 262 8.90 13.17 -7.56
CA GLU A 262 10.22 12.55 -7.38
C GLU A 262 10.94 13.01 -6.12
N LEU A 263 11.10 14.34 -5.98
CA LEU A 263 11.81 14.97 -4.87
C LEU A 263 11.26 14.55 -3.51
N TYR A 264 9.99 14.15 -3.50
CA TYR A 264 9.34 13.67 -2.30
C TYR A 264 9.49 12.17 -2.09
N LYS A 265 9.14 11.34 -3.08
CA LYS A 265 9.21 9.88 -2.94
C LYS A 265 9.22 9.21 -4.30
N GLU A 266 10.35 8.59 -4.65
CA GLU A 266 10.54 7.81 -5.88
C GLU A 266 9.44 6.76 -6.13
N GLU A 267 8.86 6.20 -5.06
CA GLU A 267 7.77 5.20 -5.17
C GLU A 267 6.49 5.74 -5.80
N LEU A 268 6.24 7.06 -5.72
CA LEU A 268 5.03 7.66 -6.30
C LEU A 268 5.08 7.66 -7.84
N GLN A 269 6.27 7.72 -8.44
CA GLN A 269 6.44 7.63 -9.89
C GLN A 269 6.08 6.26 -10.44
N THR A 270 6.18 5.22 -9.61
CA THR A 270 5.84 3.85 -10.02
C THR A 270 4.35 3.55 -9.98
N LYS A 271 3.54 4.50 -9.50
CA LYS A 271 2.09 4.36 -9.52
C LYS A 271 1.57 4.50 -10.95
N PRO A 272 0.51 3.75 -11.29
CA PRO A 272 -0.23 3.98 -12.52
C PRO A 272 -0.64 5.45 -12.63
N ALA A 273 -0.29 6.07 -13.75
CA ALA A 273 -0.60 7.46 -14.02
C ALA A 273 -1.36 7.59 -15.35
N LEU A 274 -2.36 8.46 -15.35
CA LEU A 274 -3.08 8.93 -16.53
C LEU A 274 -2.86 10.44 -16.65
N LEU A 275 -2.91 10.96 -17.86
CA LEU A 275 -2.83 12.39 -18.13
C LEU A 275 -4.15 12.87 -18.75
N ALA A 276 -4.81 13.79 -18.07
CA ALA A 276 -5.94 14.57 -18.58
C ALA A 276 -5.43 15.96 -18.97
N VAL A 277 -5.51 16.27 -20.25
CA VAL A 277 -5.17 17.59 -20.79
C VAL A 277 -6.45 18.41 -20.88
N ASN A 278 -6.60 19.37 -19.98
CA ASN A 278 -7.81 20.15 -19.80
C ASN A 278 -7.79 21.46 -20.61
N LYS A 279 -8.98 22.07 -20.74
CA LYS A 279 -9.26 23.32 -21.46
C LYS A 279 -9.11 23.22 -22.98
N MET A 280 -9.50 22.07 -23.55
CA MET A 280 -9.53 21.87 -25.00
C MET A 280 -10.57 22.72 -25.75
N ASP A 281 -11.41 23.44 -25.02
CA ASP A 281 -12.36 24.43 -25.54
C ASP A 281 -11.70 25.73 -26.04
N LEU A 282 -10.42 25.95 -25.75
CA LEU A 282 -9.68 27.13 -26.21
C LEU A 282 -9.34 27.04 -27.71
N PRO A 283 -9.32 28.17 -28.45
CA PRO A 283 -9.14 28.17 -29.90
C PRO A 283 -7.81 27.55 -30.36
N ASP A 284 -6.71 27.83 -29.64
CA ASP A 284 -5.38 27.30 -29.97
C ASP A 284 -5.09 25.94 -29.32
N ALA A 285 -6.09 25.30 -28.70
CA ALA A 285 -5.86 24.10 -27.90
C ALA A 285 -5.42 22.91 -28.76
N GLN A 286 -5.99 22.76 -29.96
CA GLN A 286 -5.67 21.64 -30.84
C GLN A 286 -4.21 21.69 -31.29
N ASP A 287 -3.71 22.85 -31.72
CA ASP A 287 -2.32 23.00 -32.17
C ASP A 287 -1.33 22.75 -31.03
N LYS A 288 -1.59 23.34 -29.86
CA LYS A 288 -0.80 23.11 -28.63
C LYS A 288 -0.83 21.65 -28.19
N PHE A 289 -1.94 20.94 -28.40
CA PHE A 289 -2.05 19.54 -28.04
C PHE A 289 -1.19 18.65 -28.93
N HIS A 290 -1.16 18.93 -30.24
CA HIS A 290 -0.25 18.23 -31.16
C HIS A 290 1.22 18.48 -30.80
N GLU A 291 1.58 19.73 -30.45
CA GLU A 291 2.92 20.07 -29.98
C GLU A 291 3.27 19.29 -28.70
N LEU A 292 2.38 19.27 -27.71
CA LEU A 292 2.54 18.53 -26.46
C LEU A 292 2.75 17.04 -26.71
N MET A 293 1.96 16.44 -27.61
CA MET A 293 2.09 15.02 -27.96
C MET A 293 3.43 14.71 -28.62
N SER A 294 3.94 15.61 -29.47
CA SER A 294 5.29 15.48 -30.05
C SER A 294 6.38 15.55 -28.98
N GLN A 295 6.25 16.50 -28.02
CA GLN A 295 7.19 16.66 -26.91
C GLN A 295 7.19 15.45 -25.96
N LEU A 296 6.02 14.85 -25.69
CA LEU A 296 5.90 13.66 -24.84
C LEU A 296 6.43 12.38 -25.49
N GLN A 297 6.46 12.30 -26.82
CA GLN A 297 7.08 11.18 -27.54
C GLN A 297 8.62 11.24 -27.48
N ASN A 298 9.17 12.46 -27.56
CA ASN A 298 10.61 12.69 -27.53
C ASN A 298 11.04 13.61 -26.37
N PRO A 299 10.80 13.23 -25.10
CA PRO A 299 11.08 14.13 -23.98
C PRO A 299 12.57 14.48 -23.86
N LYS A 300 13.46 13.58 -24.30
CA LYS A 300 14.93 13.76 -24.29
C LYS A 300 15.37 14.98 -25.10
N ASP A 301 14.62 15.30 -26.16
CA ASP A 301 14.91 16.41 -27.05
C ASP A 301 14.50 17.75 -26.45
N PHE A 302 13.81 17.77 -25.30
CA PHE A 302 13.38 19.00 -24.63
C PHE A 302 13.93 19.11 -23.20
N LEU A 303 14.29 17.99 -22.58
CA LEU A 303 14.87 17.94 -21.23
C LEU A 303 16.13 18.81 -21.07
N HIS A 304 16.90 19.04 -22.13
CA HIS A 304 18.10 19.87 -22.09
C HIS A 304 17.83 21.38 -21.99
N LEU A 305 16.58 21.82 -22.22
CA LEU A 305 16.16 23.22 -22.06
C LEU A 305 16.00 23.63 -20.59
N PHE A 306 15.97 22.66 -19.67
CA PHE A 306 15.71 22.88 -18.26
C PHE A 306 17.00 22.98 -17.44
N GLU A 307 16.95 23.72 -16.34
CA GLU A 307 17.97 23.64 -15.29
C GLU A 307 18.09 22.19 -14.80
N LYS A 308 19.33 21.70 -14.61
CA LYS A 308 19.59 20.31 -14.16
C LYS A 308 18.78 19.90 -12.92
N ASN A 309 18.44 20.86 -12.06
CA ASN A 309 17.69 20.63 -10.82
C ASN A 309 16.18 20.38 -11.06
N MET A 310 15.65 20.76 -12.23
CA MET A 310 14.23 20.59 -12.59
C MET A 310 13.95 19.30 -13.36
N ILE A 311 15.00 18.63 -13.84
CA ILE A 311 14.87 17.40 -14.62
C ILE A 311 14.62 16.22 -13.66
N PRO A 312 13.52 15.45 -13.82
CA PRO A 312 13.32 14.23 -13.07
C PRO A 312 14.32 13.14 -13.51
N GLU A 313 14.84 12.38 -12.57
CA GLU A 313 15.64 11.18 -12.81
C GLU A 313 14.85 10.12 -13.59
N ARG A 314 13.52 10.08 -13.42
CA ARG A 314 12.62 9.22 -14.20
C ARG A 314 11.36 9.96 -14.62
N THR A 315 11.02 9.86 -15.89
CA THR A 315 9.74 10.34 -16.42
C THR A 315 8.61 9.40 -16.03
N VAL A 316 7.44 9.95 -15.70
CA VAL A 316 6.22 9.16 -15.48
C VAL A 316 5.74 8.60 -16.82
N GLU A 317 5.55 7.28 -16.89
CA GLU A 317 4.89 6.65 -18.03
C GLU A 317 3.37 6.79 -17.89
N PHE A 318 2.77 7.69 -18.67
CA PHE A 318 1.32 7.78 -18.77
C PHE A 318 0.78 6.61 -19.58
N GLN A 319 -0.20 5.88 -19.03
CA GLN A 319 -0.85 4.79 -19.75
C GLN A 319 -1.75 5.31 -20.88
N HIS A 320 -2.42 6.44 -20.62
CA HIS A 320 -3.26 7.14 -21.57
C HIS A 320 -3.11 8.64 -21.36
N ILE A 321 -3.19 9.38 -22.47
CA ILE A 321 -3.25 10.83 -22.53
C ILE A 321 -4.59 11.18 -23.16
N ILE A 322 -5.46 11.86 -22.42
CA ILE A 322 -6.83 12.13 -22.84
C ILE A 322 -7.03 13.66 -22.91
N PRO A 323 -7.34 14.22 -24.09
CA PRO A 323 -7.78 15.60 -24.21
C PRO A 323 -9.20 15.73 -23.65
N ILE A 324 -9.44 16.71 -22.79
CA ILE A 324 -10.72 16.96 -22.15
C ILE A 324 -11.03 18.46 -22.08
N SER A 325 -12.32 18.78 -21.95
CA SER A 325 -12.76 20.07 -21.43
C SER A 325 -13.73 19.83 -20.28
N ALA A 326 -13.29 20.18 -19.07
CA ALA A 326 -14.13 20.10 -17.87
C ALA A 326 -15.34 21.05 -17.91
N VAL A 327 -15.32 22.07 -18.79
CA VAL A 327 -16.40 23.06 -18.94
C VAL A 327 -17.45 22.57 -19.93
N THR A 328 -17.03 22.08 -21.10
CA THR A 328 -17.98 21.59 -22.13
C THR A 328 -18.42 20.15 -21.89
N GLY A 329 -17.67 19.38 -21.11
CA GLY A 329 -17.88 17.94 -20.90
C GLY A 329 -17.25 17.06 -21.99
N GLU A 330 -16.52 17.65 -22.94
CA GLU A 330 -15.82 16.93 -24.00
C GLU A 330 -14.70 16.03 -23.42
N GLY A 331 -14.59 14.80 -23.94
CA GLY A 331 -13.58 13.82 -23.52
C GLY A 331 -13.83 13.15 -22.15
N ILE A 332 -14.85 13.57 -21.40
CA ILE A 332 -15.10 13.07 -20.03
C ILE A 332 -15.50 11.60 -20.00
N GLU A 333 -16.33 11.14 -20.95
CA GLU A 333 -16.73 9.72 -21.02
C GLU A 333 -15.54 8.82 -21.42
N GLU A 334 -14.69 9.28 -22.32
CA GLU A 334 -13.44 8.58 -22.67
C GLU A 334 -12.51 8.49 -21.46
N LEU A 335 -12.34 9.59 -20.72
CA LEU A 335 -11.57 9.62 -19.49
C LEU A 335 -12.11 8.62 -18.45
N LYS A 336 -13.43 8.58 -18.23
CA LYS A 336 -14.05 7.59 -17.30
C LYS A 336 -13.74 6.16 -17.73
N ASN A 337 -13.80 5.86 -19.02
CA ASN A 337 -13.50 4.53 -19.55
C ASN A 337 -12.02 4.17 -19.38
N CYS A 338 -11.09 5.11 -19.64
CA CYS A 338 -9.65 4.92 -19.44
C CYS A 338 -9.31 4.67 -17.96
N ILE A 339 -9.89 5.44 -17.04
CA ILE A 339 -9.74 5.24 -15.59
C ILE A 339 -10.17 3.82 -15.20
N ARG A 340 -11.36 3.41 -15.64
CA ARG A 340 -11.89 2.08 -15.34
C ARG A 340 -10.98 0.97 -15.87
N LYS A 341 -10.63 1.05 -17.15
CA LYS A 341 -9.78 0.04 -17.81
C LYS A 341 -8.46 -0.12 -17.07
N SER A 342 -7.82 0.99 -16.71
CA SER A 342 -6.55 0.96 -15.99
C SER A 342 -6.65 0.31 -14.60
N LEU A 343 -7.70 0.61 -13.84
CA LEU A 343 -7.94 0.01 -12.52
C LEU A 343 -8.30 -1.48 -12.61
N ASP A 344 -9.07 -1.88 -13.63
CA ASP A 344 -9.43 -3.27 -13.88
C ASP A 344 -8.20 -4.11 -14.27
N GLU A 345 -7.32 -3.59 -15.13
CA GLU A 345 -6.06 -4.23 -15.48
C GLU A 345 -5.15 -4.45 -14.27
N GLN A 346 -5.09 -3.49 -13.34
CA GLN A 346 -4.34 -3.62 -12.10
C GLN A 346 -4.93 -4.71 -11.19
N ALA A 347 -6.25 -4.69 -10.98
CA ALA A 347 -6.92 -5.68 -10.14
C ALA A 347 -6.76 -7.11 -10.68
N ASN A 348 -6.86 -7.28 -12.01
CA ASN A 348 -6.64 -8.57 -12.65
C ASN A 348 -5.21 -9.07 -12.47
N GLN A 349 -4.21 -8.20 -12.62
CA GLN A 349 -2.81 -8.57 -12.41
C GLN A 349 -2.50 -8.96 -10.96
N GLU A 350 -3.09 -8.25 -9.98
CA GLU A 350 -2.99 -8.61 -8.57
C GLU A 350 -3.60 -9.99 -8.29
N ASN A 351 -4.78 -10.25 -8.84
CA ASN A 351 -5.47 -11.53 -8.72
C ASN A 351 -4.67 -12.68 -9.35
N ASP A 352 -4.14 -12.48 -10.55
CA ASP A 352 -3.29 -13.45 -11.24
C ASP A 352 -2.01 -13.76 -10.47
N ALA A 353 -1.37 -12.73 -9.90
CA ALA A 353 -0.17 -12.89 -9.07
C ALA A 353 -0.48 -13.64 -7.76
N LEU A 354 -1.66 -13.43 -7.19
CA LEU A 354 -2.14 -14.15 -6.01
C LEU A 354 -2.43 -15.62 -6.37
N HIS A 355 -3.15 -15.85 -7.46
CA HIS A 355 -3.50 -17.19 -7.94
C HIS A 355 -2.25 -18.02 -8.26
N LYS A 356 -1.27 -17.45 -8.96
CA LYS A 356 0.03 -18.11 -9.23
C LYS A 356 0.78 -18.47 -7.94
N LYS A 357 0.75 -17.63 -6.91
CA LYS A 357 1.36 -17.94 -5.60
C LYS A 357 0.62 -19.05 -4.87
N GLN A 358 -0.71 -19.08 -4.95
CA GLN A 358 -1.51 -20.16 -4.37
C GLN A 358 -1.21 -21.48 -5.06
N LEU A 359 -1.18 -21.51 -6.39
CA LEU A 359 -0.77 -22.68 -7.16
C LEU A 359 0.64 -23.12 -6.74
N LEU A 360 1.64 -22.23 -6.74
CA LEU A 360 3.00 -22.59 -6.32
C LEU A 360 3.04 -23.19 -4.90
N ASN A 361 2.28 -22.65 -3.95
CA ASN A 361 2.22 -23.19 -2.58
C ASN A 361 1.60 -24.59 -2.54
N LEU A 362 0.57 -24.86 -3.35
CA LEU A 362 -0.04 -26.20 -3.48
C LEU A 362 0.95 -27.21 -4.08
N TRP A 363 1.67 -26.82 -5.12
CA TRP A 363 2.72 -27.65 -5.72
C TRP A 363 3.85 -27.96 -4.73
N ILE A 364 4.25 -26.97 -3.91
CA ILE A 364 5.24 -27.18 -2.86
C ILE A 364 4.70 -28.11 -1.76
N SER A 365 3.43 -28.00 -1.36
CA SER A 365 2.85 -28.94 -0.39
C SER A 365 2.73 -30.35 -0.94
N ASP A 366 2.37 -30.51 -2.20
CA ASP A 366 2.26 -31.83 -2.84
C ASP A 366 3.62 -32.50 -2.98
N THR A 367 4.64 -31.76 -3.44
CA THR A 367 6.03 -32.27 -3.52
C THR A 367 6.66 -32.60 -2.17
N MET A 368 6.31 -31.88 -1.11
CA MET A 368 6.73 -32.22 0.26
C MET A 368 5.99 -33.46 0.80
N SER A 369 4.74 -33.69 0.39
CA SER A 369 4.00 -34.92 0.76
C SER A 369 4.49 -36.15 0.01
N SER A 370 4.94 -36.00 -1.25
CA SER A 370 5.45 -37.11 -2.06
C SER A 370 6.91 -37.49 -1.78
N THR A 371 7.61 -36.75 -0.93
CA THR A 371 9.02 -36.99 -0.58
C THR A 371 9.21 -37.55 0.83
N GLU A 372 8.19 -38.21 1.41
CA GLU A 372 8.43 -39.13 2.52
C GLU A 372 9.06 -40.43 1.99
N PRO A 373 10.27 -40.82 2.46
CA PRO A 373 10.96 -42.00 1.95
C PRO A 373 10.22 -43.29 2.38
N PRO A 374 10.23 -44.35 1.55
CA PRO A 374 9.53 -45.59 1.87
C PRO A 374 10.06 -46.19 3.18
N SER A 375 9.12 -46.53 4.06
CA SER A 375 9.37 -47.09 5.39
C SER A 375 10.23 -48.36 5.31
N LYS A 376 11.45 -48.29 5.84
CA LYS A 376 12.30 -49.46 6.08
C LYS A 376 11.78 -50.24 7.29
N HIS A 377 10.72 -51.02 7.11
CA HIS A 377 10.37 -52.09 8.04
C HIS A 377 10.02 -53.35 7.24
N ALA A 378 11.05 -54.04 6.76
CA ALA A 378 10.93 -55.45 6.41
C ALA A 378 12.26 -56.14 6.76
N VAL A 379 12.13 -57.30 7.40
CA VAL A 379 13.17 -58.27 7.77
C VAL A 379 13.91 -57.99 9.09
N THR A 380 13.22 -58.23 10.19
CA THR A 380 13.86 -58.75 11.42
C THR A 380 13.77 -60.27 11.36
N THR A 381 14.88 -60.94 11.07
CA THR A 381 14.98 -62.40 11.20
C THR A 381 14.96 -62.76 12.68
N SER A 382 13.95 -63.54 13.06
CA SER A 382 13.77 -64.12 14.38
C SER A 382 14.89 -65.13 14.69
N LYS A 383 15.83 -64.75 15.56
CA LYS A 383 16.52 -65.70 16.43
C LYS A 383 15.62 -65.92 17.64
N MET A 384 15.11 -67.14 17.79
CA MET A 384 14.56 -67.62 19.06
C MET A 384 15.38 -68.81 19.50
N ASP A 385 16.06 -68.60 20.62
CA ASP A 385 16.72 -69.59 21.44
C ASP A 385 15.71 -70.64 21.92
N ILE A 386 16.09 -71.92 21.91
CA ILE A 386 15.63 -72.90 22.90
C ILE A 386 16.84 -73.75 23.29
N ILE A 387 17.00 -73.81 24.61
CA ILE A 387 18.03 -74.43 25.47
C ILE A 387 18.45 -75.83 25.02
#